data_AF-A0A0D4ZYR9-F1
#
_entry.id   AF-A0A0D4ZYR9-F1
#
_cell.length_a   1.000
_cell.length_b   1.000
_cell.length_c   1.000
_cell.angle_alpha   90.00
_cell.angle_beta   90.00
_cell.angle_gamma   90.00
#
_symmetry.space_group_name_H-M   'P 1'
#
loop_
_entity.id
_entity.type
_entity.pdbx_description
1 polymer ?
#
loop_
_entity_poly.entity_id
_entity_poly.type
_entity_poly.pdbx_seq_one_letter_code
_entity_poly.pdbx_strand_id
1 'polypeptide(L)'
;MILESDSDPVRDRFEQAFAPQHTTFIPVPDEATGSLIAAELATSGYGLIELYGGFSAAGAAAVLEAVEGRVAVGIGSFTLDAVRR
;
A
#
# COMPACT_ATOMS: atom_id res chain seq x y z
N MET A 1 3.87 1.68 -13.27
CA MET A 1 4.53 0.71 -12.37
C MET A 1 3.43 -0.22 -11.91
N ILE A 2 3.62 -1.52 -12.08
CA ILE A 2 2.69 -2.59 -11.65
C ILE A 2 3.32 -3.19 -10.38
N LEU A 3 2.52 -3.79 -9.49
CA LEU A 3 3.04 -4.52 -8.34
C LEU A 3 4.09 -5.56 -8.76
N GLU A 4 5.17 -5.67 -8.00
CA GLU A 4 6.31 -6.54 -8.32
C GLU A 4 6.05 -7.95 -7.79
N SER A 5 5.63 -8.87 -8.67
CA SER A 5 5.11 -10.19 -8.30
C SER A 5 6.07 -11.08 -7.51
N ASP A 6 7.38 -10.85 -7.61
CA ASP A 6 8.42 -11.62 -6.91
C ASP A 6 8.89 -10.95 -5.60
N SER A 7 8.23 -9.86 -5.19
CA SER A 7 8.58 -9.15 -3.96
C SER A 7 8.09 -9.88 -2.72
N ASP A 8 8.88 -9.77 -1.65
CA ASP A 8 8.55 -10.26 -0.32
C ASP A 8 8.37 -9.06 0.62
N PRO A 9 7.18 -8.85 1.19
CA PRO A 9 6.90 -7.66 1.99
C PRO A 9 7.66 -7.63 3.31
N VAL A 10 8.28 -8.73 3.75
CA VAL A 10 9.11 -8.79 4.96
C VAL A 10 10.57 -8.57 4.61
N ARG A 11 11.08 -9.24 3.57
CA ARG A 11 12.49 -9.17 3.15
C ARG A 11 12.84 -7.85 2.45
N ASP A 12 11.95 -7.37 1.59
CA ASP A 12 12.26 -6.30 0.63
C ASP A 12 11.82 -4.91 1.12
N ARG A 13 11.25 -4.81 2.33
CA ARG A 13 10.88 -3.52 2.91
C ARG A 13 12.11 -2.71 3.32
N PHE A 14 12.03 -1.40 3.18
CA PHE A 14 13.09 -0.49 3.59
C PHE A 14 12.53 0.84 4.08
N GLU A 15 13.32 1.56 4.88
CA GLU A 15 12.98 2.88 5.38
C GLU A 15 13.74 3.97 4.63
N GLN A 16 13.08 5.10 4.47
CA GLN A 16 13.69 6.30 3.96
C GLN A 16 13.20 7.51 4.76
N ALA A 17 14.13 8.25 5.34
CA ALA A 17 13.86 9.48 6.06
C ALA A 17 14.03 10.68 5.11
N PHE A 18 12.99 11.51 5.02
CA PHE A 18 12.98 12.79 4.33
C PHE A 18 12.34 13.81 5.26
N ALA A 19 13.12 14.51 6.08
CA ALA A 19 12.57 15.41 7.09
C ALA A 19 11.50 16.36 6.49
N PRO A 20 10.29 16.43 7.08
CA PRO A 20 9.88 15.88 8.39
C PRO A 20 9.34 14.44 8.38
N GLN A 21 9.31 13.77 7.23
CA GLN A 21 8.71 12.45 7.03
C GLN A 21 9.71 11.32 7.26
N HIS A 22 9.22 10.20 7.79
CA HIS A 22 9.89 8.91 7.85
C HIS A 22 8.96 7.88 7.23
N THR A 23 9.40 7.29 6.13
CA THR A 23 8.53 6.45 5.29
C THR A 23 9.11 5.05 5.20
N THR A 24 8.29 4.04 5.48
CA THR A 24 8.60 2.64 5.20
C THR A 24 7.99 2.28 3.85
N PHE A 25 8.83 1.87 2.90
CA PHE A 25 8.41 1.33 1.61
C PHE A 25 8.30 -0.19 1.73
N ILE A 26 7.14 -0.73 1.39
CA ILE A 26 6.87 -2.17 1.47
C ILE A 26 6.36 -2.62 0.10
N PRO A 27 7.24 -3.20 -0.74
CA PRO A 27 6.82 -3.89 -1.95
C PRO A 27 5.89 -5.05 -1.59
N VAL A 28 4.84 -5.24 -2.37
CA VAL A 28 3.90 -6.36 -2.22
C VAL A 28 3.72 -7.06 -3.57
N PRO A 29 3.61 -8.40 -3.59
CA PRO A 29 3.48 -9.16 -4.83
C PRO A 29 2.11 -9.01 -5.49
N ASP A 30 1.08 -8.73 -4.69
CA ASP A 30 -0.30 -8.57 -5.13
C ASP A 30 -1.15 -7.71 -4.16
N GLU A 31 -2.35 -7.35 -4.58
CA GLU A 31 -3.27 -6.50 -3.82
C GLU A 31 -3.81 -7.18 -2.56
N ALA A 32 -3.92 -8.52 -2.57
CA ALA A 32 -4.37 -9.30 -1.43
C ALA A 32 -3.34 -9.21 -0.28
N THR A 33 -2.06 -9.40 -0.62
CA THR A 33 -0.94 -9.22 0.30
C THR A 33 -0.86 -7.78 0.78
N GLY A 34 -1.08 -6.80 -0.11
CA GLY A 34 -1.19 -5.39 0.26
C GLY A 34 -2.24 -5.12 1.35
N SER A 35 -3.41 -5.72 1.23
CA SER A 35 -4.49 -5.57 2.22
C SER A 35 -4.13 -6.19 3.57
N LEU A 36 -3.48 -7.36 3.57
CA LEU A 36 -3.02 -8.03 4.80
C LEU A 36 -1.95 -7.19 5.53
N ILE A 37 -0.97 -6.67 4.79
CA ILE A 37 0.06 -5.80 5.36
C ILE A 37 -0.57 -4.52 5.90
N ALA A 38 -1.51 -3.91 5.17
CA ALA A 38 -2.17 -2.68 5.64
C ALA A 38 -2.92 -2.89 6.97
N ALA A 39 -3.59 -4.03 7.17
CA ALA A 39 -4.22 -4.36 8.45
C ALA A 39 -3.21 -4.42 9.61
N GLU A 40 -2.02 -5.00 9.38
CA GLU A 40 -0.94 -5.04 10.37
C GLU A 40 -0.46 -3.62 10.71
N LEU A 41 -0.17 -2.81 9.68
CA LEU A 41 0.35 -1.44 9.85
C LEU A 41 -0.64 -0.50 10.52
N ALA A 42 -1.94 -0.70 10.30
CA ALA A 42 -3.02 0.08 10.92
C ALA A 42 -3.01 0.00 12.46
N THR A 43 -2.36 -1.01 13.03
CA THR A 43 -2.19 -1.19 14.48
C THR A 43 -0.80 -0.79 14.98
N SER A 44 0.10 -0.39 14.08
CA SER A 44 1.54 -0.20 14.35
C SER A 44 1.98 1.27 14.45
N GLY A 45 1.04 2.22 14.49
CA GLY A 45 1.32 3.64 14.71
C GLY A 45 1.61 4.47 13.46
N TYR A 46 1.46 3.90 12.26
CA TYR A 46 1.52 4.65 11.00
C TYR A 46 0.32 5.61 10.90
N GLY A 47 0.57 6.85 10.47
CA GLY A 47 -0.47 7.87 10.29
C GLY A 47 -1.07 7.91 8.87
N LEU A 48 -0.38 7.33 7.89
CA LEU A 48 -0.75 7.32 6.48
C LEU A 48 -0.21 6.05 5.80
N ILE A 49 -1.03 5.44 4.95
CA ILE A 49 -0.65 4.41 3.99
C ILE A 49 -0.91 4.96 2.58
N GLU A 50 0.11 4.93 1.72
CA GLU A 50 -0.04 5.31 0.32
C GLU A 50 0.13 4.09 -0.59
N LEU A 51 -0.88 3.85 -1.43
CA LEU A 51 -0.89 2.76 -2.40
C LEU A 51 -0.26 3.24 -3.71
N TYR A 52 0.88 2.66 -4.04
CA TYR A 52 1.59 2.85 -5.30
C TYR A 52 1.62 1.53 -6.11
N GLY A 53 2.07 1.58 -7.37
CA GLY A 53 2.24 0.37 -8.16
C GLY A 53 0.98 -0.14 -8.85
N GLY A 54 -0.04 0.71 -9.01
CA GLY A 54 -1.19 0.40 -9.88
C GLY A 54 -2.30 -0.39 -9.21
N PHE A 55 -2.49 -0.29 -7.90
CA PHE A 55 -3.69 -0.82 -7.23
C PHE A 55 -4.96 -0.46 -8.01
N SER A 56 -5.81 -1.47 -8.23
CA SER A 56 -7.15 -1.35 -8.76
C SER A 56 -8.06 -0.65 -7.76
N ALA A 57 -9.24 -0.20 -8.21
CA ALA A 57 -10.24 0.35 -7.30
C ALA A 57 -10.72 -0.69 -6.28
N ALA A 58 -10.83 -1.96 -6.69
CA ALA A 58 -11.23 -3.05 -5.82
C ALA A 58 -10.16 -3.39 -4.78
N GLY A 59 -8.88 -3.41 -5.18
CA GLY A 59 -7.75 -3.61 -4.27
C GLY A 59 -7.64 -2.48 -3.25
N ALA A 60 -7.80 -1.23 -3.68
CA ALA A 60 -7.83 -0.11 -2.75
C ALA A 60 -9.03 -0.16 -1.78
N ALA A 61 -10.21 -0.60 -2.24
CA ALA A 61 -11.35 -0.84 -1.36
C ALA A 61 -11.04 -1.93 -0.33
N ALA A 62 -10.40 -3.04 -0.73
CA ALA A 62 -9.99 -4.08 0.20
C ALA A 62 -9.01 -3.58 1.27
N VAL A 63 -8.07 -2.70 0.90
CA VAL A 63 -7.18 -2.02 1.87
C VAL A 63 -7.98 -1.14 2.82
N LEU A 64 -8.91 -0.33 2.31
CA LEU A 64 -9.75 0.55 3.12
C LEU A 64 -10.58 -0.22 4.17
N GLU A 65 -11.16 -1.35 3.77
CA GLU A 65 -11.86 -2.26 4.69
C GLU A 65 -10.89 -2.86 5.72
N ALA A 66 -9.73 -3.34 5.28
CA ALA A 66 -8.74 -3.97 6.15
C ALA A 66 -8.19 -3.05 7.24
N VAL A 67 -8.10 -1.74 6.99
CA VAL A 67 -7.62 -0.77 7.99
C VAL A 67 -8.71 -0.31 8.96
N GLU A 68 -9.99 -0.58 8.67
CA GLU A 68 -11.17 -0.20 9.47
C GLU A 68 -11.13 1.28 9.95
N GLY A 69 -10.67 2.19 9.10
CA GLY A 69 -10.58 3.62 9.39
C GLY A 69 -9.51 4.03 10.41
N ARG A 70 -8.62 3.15 10.84
CA ARG A 70 -7.55 3.46 11.83
C ARG A 70 -6.40 4.28 11.27
N VAL A 71 -6.15 4.19 9.96
CA VAL A 71 -5.10 4.93 9.26
C VAL A 71 -5.66 5.52 7.97
N ALA A 72 -5.21 6.71 7.60
CA ALA A 72 -5.57 7.32 6.32
C ALA A 72 -4.96 6.51 5.17
N VAL A 73 -5.71 6.31 4.08
CA VAL A 73 -5.24 5.61 2.88
C VAL A 73 -5.33 6.53 1.67
N GLY A 74 -4.20 6.75 1.01
CA GLY A 74 -4.09 7.47 -0.25
C GLY A 74 -3.75 6.53 -1.40
N ILE A 75 -4.07 6.92 -2.64
CA ILE A 75 -3.67 6.20 -3.86
C ILE A 75 -2.83 7.15 -4.72
N GLY A 76 -1.56 6.81 -4.90
CA GLY A 76 -0.58 7.62 -5.63
C GLY A 76 -0.55 7.38 -7.14
N SER A 77 -1.69 7.11 -7.77
CA SER A 77 -1.79 6.90 -9.22
C SER A 77 -3.21 7.00 -9.77
N PHE A 78 -3.35 6.92 -11.10
CA PHE A 78 -4.60 6.52 -11.74
C PHE A 78 -4.77 5.01 -11.50
N THR A 79 -5.93 4.56 -11.03
CA THR A 79 -6.21 3.12 -10.87
C THR A 79 -6.00 2.41 -12.22
N LEU A 80 -5.51 1.16 -12.24
CA LEU A 80 -5.29 0.41 -13.49
C LEU A 80 -6.53 0.41 -14.40
N ASP A 81 -7.72 0.35 -13.80
CA ASP A 81 -9.00 0.42 -14.50
C ASP A 81 -9.25 1.78 -15.20
N ALA A 82 -8.68 2.88 -14.69
CA ALA A 82 -8.80 4.19 -15.31
C ALA A 82 -7.96 4.33 -16.59
N VAL A 83 -7.01 3.42 -16.83
CA VAL A 83 -6.10 3.45 -17.99
C VAL A 83 -6.46 2.39 -19.05
N ARG A 84 -7.39 1.48 -18.75
CA ARG A 84 -7.80 0.39 -19.64
C ARG A 84 -9.10 0.79 -20.37
N ARG A 85 -8.97 1.14 -21.65
CA ARG A 85 -10.11 1.32 -22.58
C ARG A 85 -10.59 0.00 -23.14
#